data_AF-A0A0F9E0P0-F1
#
_entry.id   AF-A0A0F9E0P0-F1
#
_cell.length_a   1.000
_cell.length_b   1.000
_cell.length_c   1.000
_cell.angle_alpha   90.00
_cell.angle_beta   90.00
_cell.angle_gamma   90.00
#
_symmetry.space_group_name_H-M   'P 1'
#
loop_
_entity.id
_entity.type
_entity.pdbx_description
1 polymer ?
#
loop_
_entity_poly.entity_id
_entity_poly.type
_entity_poly.pdbx_seq_one_letter_code
_entity_poly.pdbx_strand_id
1 'polypeptide(L)'
;MASNQRWTKKDVAILAEYYTSKGPNYCVNLLDRTYSSIIHKAGRLKLTPHSYWSEDEDRILKQYYHSEGALGCAKFLRRGICAIIDHASKLDLSTLIVSGGRPQKQVLAILDQYSVLSLCKKHGKSPHEYRNSKIYGCVYCRRERGRKNSKLPRNMLKAKLKLRKYRKTELGKWSGRIRSRLRK
;
A
#
# COMPACT_ATOMS: atom_id res chain seq x y z
N MET A 1 11.87 33.52 20.84
CA MET A 1 11.25 34.70 21.48
C MET A 1 9.79 34.37 21.75
N ALA A 2 9.40 34.25 23.02
CA ALA A 2 8.01 34.03 23.41
C ALA A 2 7.46 35.35 23.95
N SER A 3 6.67 36.08 23.14
CA SER A 3 6.00 37.29 23.59
C SER A 3 4.87 36.91 24.55
N ASN A 4 5.14 37.06 25.85
CA ASN A 4 4.16 36.89 26.94
C ASN A 4 3.13 38.04 26.95
N GLN A 5 2.69 38.47 25.77
CA GLN A 5 1.73 39.57 25.61
C GLN A 5 0.31 39.08 25.92
N ARG A 6 -0.39 39.84 26.75
CA ARG A 6 -1.81 39.62 27.04
C ARG A 6 -2.63 39.81 25.75
N TRP A 7 -3.57 38.91 25.52
CA TRP A 7 -4.54 39.01 24.43
C TRP A 7 -5.44 40.24 24.63
N THR A 8 -5.42 41.16 23.67
CA THR A 8 -6.34 42.31 23.67
C THR A 8 -7.67 41.95 23.02
N LYS A 9 -8.71 42.75 23.25
CA LYS A 9 -10.02 42.57 22.60
C LYS A 9 -9.91 42.67 21.07
N LYS A 10 -9.02 43.53 20.55
CA LYS A 10 -8.74 43.68 19.12
C LYS A 10 -8.15 42.40 18.54
N ASP A 11 -7.15 41.81 19.21
CA ASP A 11 -6.54 40.56 18.75
C ASP A 11 -7.56 39.42 18.69
N VAL A 12 -8.48 39.37 19.66
CA VAL A 12 -9.55 38.36 19.70
C VAL A 12 -10.55 38.57 18.57
N ALA A 13 -10.90 39.81 18.23
CA ALA A 13 -11.78 40.12 17.10
C ALA A 13 -11.15 39.70 15.77
N ILE A 14 -9.89 40.08 15.55
CA ILE A 14 -9.10 39.67 14.37
C ILE A 14 -9.02 38.15 14.29
N LEU A 15 -8.74 37.49 15.42
CA LEU A 15 -8.70 36.03 15.45
C LEU A 15 -10.07 35.42 15.09
N ALA A 16 -11.19 35.93 15.62
CA ALA A 16 -12.51 35.40 15.31
C ALA A 16 -12.89 35.55 13.82
N GLU A 17 -12.49 36.65 13.19
CA GLU A 17 -12.80 36.96 11.80
C GLU A 17 -11.93 36.17 10.81
N TYR A 18 -10.61 36.14 11.04
CA TYR A 18 -9.65 35.61 10.08
C TYR A 18 -9.23 34.16 10.34
N TYR A 19 -9.40 33.64 11.55
CA TYR A 19 -8.95 32.29 11.88
C TYR A 19 -9.75 31.21 11.14
N THR A 20 -11.07 31.38 11.05
CA THR A 20 -11.94 30.41 10.36
C THR A 20 -11.80 30.51 8.83
N SER A 21 -11.52 31.70 8.29
CA SER A 21 -11.47 31.96 6.84
C SER A 21 -10.08 31.77 6.22
N LYS A 22 -9.03 32.34 6.83
CA LYS A 22 -7.65 32.33 6.29
C LYS A 22 -6.69 31.41 7.05
N GLY A 23 -7.15 30.84 8.15
CA GLY A 23 -6.41 29.85 8.92
C GLY A 23 -5.34 30.43 9.86
N PRO A 24 -4.63 29.54 10.59
CA PRO A 24 -3.72 29.93 11.67
C PRO A 24 -2.46 30.66 11.18
N ASN A 25 -1.91 30.32 10.00
CA ASN A 25 -0.69 30.96 9.48
C ASN A 25 -0.90 32.44 9.16
N TYR A 26 -2.06 32.79 8.59
CA TYR A 26 -2.40 34.19 8.34
C TYR A 26 -2.47 34.99 9.65
N CYS A 27 -3.09 34.40 10.67
CA CYS A 27 -3.18 35.03 12.00
C CYS A 27 -1.80 35.18 12.67
N VAL A 28 -0.86 34.25 12.45
CA VAL A 28 0.52 34.33 12.97
C VAL A 28 1.23 35.56 12.43
N ASN A 29 1.16 35.77 11.11
CA ASN A 29 1.80 36.91 10.47
C ASN A 29 1.11 38.23 10.84
N LEU A 30 -0.21 38.23 10.99
CA LEU A 30 -0.98 39.44 11.29
C LEU A 30 -0.85 39.91 12.74
N LEU A 31 -0.85 38.96 13.69
CA LEU A 31 -0.79 39.26 15.12
C LEU A 31 0.63 39.24 15.69
N ASP A 32 1.63 38.91 14.86
CA ASP A 32 3.04 38.69 15.24
C ASP A 32 3.18 37.81 16.50
N ARG A 33 2.42 36.71 16.51
CA ARG A 33 2.34 35.77 17.64
C ARG A 33 2.76 34.38 17.23
N THR A 34 3.27 33.62 18.19
CA THR A 34 3.65 32.23 17.94
C THR A 34 2.44 31.39 17.54
N TYR A 35 2.67 30.48 16.60
CA TYR A 35 1.65 29.54 16.09
C TYR A 35 0.91 28.82 17.22
N SER A 36 1.64 28.35 18.23
CA SER A 36 1.07 27.66 19.39
C SER A 36 0.14 28.55 20.23
N SER A 37 0.47 29.83 20.40
CA SER A 37 -0.37 30.79 21.15
C SER A 37 -1.71 31.01 20.45
N ILE A 38 -1.67 31.12 19.12
CA ILE A 38 -2.86 31.29 18.28
C ILE A 38 -3.76 30.05 18.35
N ILE A 39 -3.21 28.85 18.20
CA ILE A 39 -3.99 27.61 18.32
C ILE A 39 -4.62 27.48 19.71
N HIS A 40 -3.86 27.72 20.79
CA HIS A 40 -4.39 27.65 22.14
C HIS A 40 -5.53 28.64 22.37
N LYS A 41 -5.39 29.88 21.89
CA LYS A 41 -6.43 30.90 22.05
C LYS A 41 -7.67 30.56 21.22
N ALA A 42 -7.50 30.14 19.97
CA ALA A 42 -8.59 29.73 19.10
C ALA A 42 -9.37 28.55 19.69
N GLY A 43 -8.67 27.55 20.24
CA GLY A 43 -9.28 26.44 20.96
C GLY A 43 -10.12 26.89 22.16
N ARG A 44 -9.64 27.86 22.95
CA ARG A 44 -10.41 28.46 24.05
C ARG A 44 -11.65 29.23 23.58
N LEU A 45 -11.58 29.82 22.39
CA LEU A 45 -12.69 30.53 21.76
C LEU A 45 -13.62 29.58 20.97
N LYS A 46 -13.35 28.27 20.99
CA LYS A 46 -14.04 27.24 20.19
C LYS A 46 -14.08 27.58 18.69
N LEU A 47 -13.07 28.32 18.22
CA LEU A 47 -12.86 28.58 16.81
C LEU A 47 -12.25 27.31 16.22
N THR A 48 -13.04 26.55 15.47
CA THR A 48 -12.53 25.43 14.70
C THR A 48 -11.88 25.97 13.44
N PRO A 49 -10.59 25.68 13.18
CA PRO A 49 -10.04 26.00 11.88
C PRO A 49 -10.88 25.20 10.88
N HIS A 50 -11.48 25.89 9.90
CA HIS A 50 -12.00 25.14 8.77
C HIS A 50 -10.85 24.35 8.15
N SER A 51 -11.19 23.24 7.49
CA SER A 51 -10.33 22.50 6.58
C SER A 51 -9.98 23.39 5.35
N TYR A 52 -9.62 24.65 5.59
CA TYR A 52 -9.29 25.62 4.57
C TYR A 52 -7.89 25.30 4.09
N TRP A 53 -7.76 25.11 2.79
CA TRP A 53 -6.50 24.94 2.11
C TRP A 53 -6.22 26.21 1.34
N SER A 54 -5.04 26.79 1.54
CA SER A 54 -4.69 27.99 0.79
C SER A 54 -4.35 27.63 -0.66
N GLU A 55 -4.48 28.60 -1.57
CA GLU A 55 -4.07 28.42 -2.96
C GLU A 55 -2.59 28.03 -3.09
N ASP A 56 -1.74 28.50 -2.18
CA ASP A 56 -0.32 28.12 -2.14
C ASP A 56 -0.14 26.66 -1.72
N GLU A 57 -0.92 26.17 -0.74
CA GLU A 57 -0.90 24.76 -0.34
C GLU A 57 -1.40 23.87 -1.50
N ASP A 58 -2.44 24.29 -2.20
CA ASP A 58 -2.95 23.60 -3.39
C ASP A 58 -1.93 23.59 -4.53
N ARG A 59 -1.19 24.69 -4.72
CA ARG A 59 -0.12 24.79 -5.73
C ARG A 59 1.01 23.82 -5.42
N ILE A 60 1.42 23.75 -4.16
CA ILE A 60 2.43 22.80 -3.68
C ILE A 60 1.94 21.36 -3.90
N LEU A 61 0.69 21.05 -3.57
CA LEU A 61 0.12 19.73 -3.82
C LEU A 61 0.11 19.38 -5.31
N LYS A 62 -0.39 20.26 -6.18
CA LYS A 62 -0.42 20.01 -7.63
C LYS A 62 0.97 19.74 -8.21
N GLN A 63 1.98 20.47 -7.75
CA GLN A 63 3.35 20.35 -8.24
C GLN A 63 4.10 19.13 -7.68
N TYR A 64 3.99 18.85 -6.38
CA TYR A 64 4.85 17.88 -5.70
C TYR A 64 4.15 16.58 -5.34
N TYR A 65 2.81 16.52 -5.31
CA TYR A 65 2.10 15.31 -4.87
C TYR A 65 2.35 14.12 -5.81
N HIS A 66 2.51 14.36 -7.10
CA HIS A 66 2.78 13.30 -8.09
C HIS A 66 4.20 12.69 -8.00
N SER A 67 5.19 13.44 -7.51
CA SER A 67 6.59 13.01 -7.41
C SER A 67 6.94 12.51 -6.00
N GLU A 68 6.57 13.28 -4.99
CA GLU A 68 6.95 13.10 -3.58
C GLU A 68 5.86 12.37 -2.76
N GLY A 69 4.62 12.37 -3.25
CA GLY A 69 3.45 11.83 -2.54
C GLY A 69 3.12 12.59 -1.26
N ALA A 70 2.16 12.05 -0.49
CA ALA A 70 1.70 12.69 0.74
C ALA A 70 2.81 12.85 1.80
N LEU A 71 3.78 11.92 1.87
CA LEU A 71 4.86 11.95 2.84
C LEU A 71 5.87 13.09 2.55
N GLY A 72 6.25 13.28 1.29
CA GLY A 72 7.13 14.40 0.94
C GLY A 72 6.38 15.73 1.00
N CYS A 73 5.10 15.77 0.60
CA CYS A 73 4.25 16.93 0.80
C CYS A 73 4.13 17.32 2.29
N ALA A 74 4.12 16.37 3.23
CA ALA A 74 4.08 16.67 4.67
C ALA A 74 5.36 17.34 5.21
N LYS A 75 6.46 17.32 4.46
CA LYS A 75 7.67 18.10 4.82
C LYS A 75 7.52 19.57 4.46
N PHE A 76 6.85 19.85 3.34
CA PHE A 76 6.61 21.21 2.83
C PHE A 76 5.39 21.85 3.50
N LEU A 77 4.32 21.07 3.62
CA LEU A 77 3.06 21.44 4.25
C LEU A 77 3.14 20.93 5.68
N ARG A 78 3.18 21.82 6.68
CA ARG A 78 3.17 21.44 8.12
C ARG A 78 1.80 20.90 8.56
N ARG A 79 1.22 20.00 7.76
CA ARG A 79 -0.07 19.33 7.96
C ARG A 79 0.15 17.83 8.13
N GLY A 80 -0.80 17.19 8.81
CA GLY A 80 -0.79 15.73 8.95
C GLY A 80 -0.95 15.03 7.60
N ILE A 81 -0.28 13.89 7.45
CA ILE A 81 -0.30 13.07 6.22
C ILE A 81 -1.75 12.73 5.81
N CYS A 82 -2.62 12.40 6.76
CA CYS A 82 -4.03 12.10 6.46
C CYS A 82 -4.78 13.30 5.88
N ALA A 83 -4.55 14.51 6.40
CA ALA A 83 -5.19 15.72 5.87
C ALA A 83 -4.74 16.00 4.43
N ILE A 84 -3.45 15.78 4.16
CA ILE A 84 -2.86 15.92 2.82
C ILE A 84 -3.47 14.92 1.84
N ILE A 85 -3.65 13.66 2.25
CA ILE A 85 -4.30 12.63 1.43
C ILE A 85 -5.77 12.98 1.15
N ASP A 86 -6.51 13.36 2.19
CA ASP A 86 -7.92 13.72 2.06
C ASP A 86 -8.12 14.89 1.11
N HIS A 87 -7.27 15.91 1.21
CA HIS A 87 -7.38 17.09 0.35
C HIS A 87 -6.86 16.86 -1.06
N ALA A 88 -5.76 16.14 -1.22
CA ALA A 88 -5.28 15.73 -2.54
C ALA A 88 -6.33 14.87 -3.27
N SER A 89 -7.12 14.08 -2.54
CA SER A 89 -8.26 13.35 -3.10
C SER A 89 -9.39 14.27 -3.56
N LYS A 90 -9.64 15.39 -2.87
CA LYS A 90 -10.61 16.43 -3.30
C LYS A 90 -10.12 17.22 -4.51
N LEU A 91 -8.81 17.29 -4.73
CA LEU A 91 -8.18 17.95 -5.89
C LEU A 91 -7.96 16.99 -7.07
N ASP A 92 -8.50 15.76 -7.00
CA ASP A 92 -8.29 14.69 -7.99
C ASP A 92 -6.81 14.36 -8.27
N LEU A 93 -5.92 14.67 -7.33
CA LEU A 93 -4.50 14.32 -7.37
C LEU A 93 -4.25 12.88 -6.89
N SER A 94 -5.29 12.22 -6.35
CA SER A 94 -5.25 10.82 -5.95
C SER A 94 -5.26 9.92 -7.20
N THR A 95 -4.11 9.80 -7.85
CA THR A 95 -3.90 8.71 -8.80
C THR A 95 -4.23 7.40 -8.06
N LEU A 96 -5.05 6.54 -8.69
CA LEU A 96 -5.78 5.34 -8.21
C LEU A 96 -5.03 4.29 -7.36
N ILE A 97 -3.85 4.61 -6.84
CA ILE A 97 -3.07 3.78 -5.96
C ILE A 97 -2.50 4.74 -4.92
N VAL A 98 -2.75 4.45 -3.65
CA VAL A 98 -1.80 4.56 -2.52
C VAL A 98 -2.51 5.03 -1.24
N SER A 99 -2.86 4.05 -0.40
CA SER A 99 -2.63 4.18 1.04
C SER A 99 -1.12 4.11 1.29
N GLY A 100 -0.50 5.23 1.68
CA GLY A 100 0.89 5.26 2.16
C GLY A 100 1.99 5.25 1.07
N GLY A 101 2.36 6.45 0.62
CA GLY A 101 3.60 6.83 -0.04
C GLY A 101 4.38 5.78 -0.87
N ARG A 102 4.03 5.64 -2.15
CA ARG A 102 4.90 5.77 -3.33
C ARG A 102 4.08 5.33 -4.57
N PRO A 103 4.07 6.09 -5.67
CA PRO A 103 3.31 5.73 -6.85
C PRO A 103 3.89 4.44 -7.43
N GLN A 104 3.26 3.30 -7.12
CA GLN A 104 3.64 1.99 -7.65
C GLN A 104 3.71 2.05 -9.18
N LYS A 105 2.93 2.89 -9.86
CA LYS A 105 3.04 3.08 -11.31
C LYS A 105 4.38 3.62 -11.79
N GLN A 106 4.99 4.61 -11.10
CA GLN A 106 6.32 5.10 -11.50
C GLN A 106 7.41 4.08 -11.18
N VAL A 107 7.33 3.43 -10.02
CA VAL A 107 8.26 2.35 -9.67
C VAL A 107 8.11 1.17 -10.64
N LEU A 108 6.89 0.79 -11.00
CA LEU A 108 6.61 -0.27 -11.97
C LEU A 108 7.03 0.15 -13.38
N ALA A 109 6.84 1.40 -13.80
CA ALA A 109 7.31 1.89 -15.11
C ALA A 109 8.83 1.97 -15.19
N ILE A 110 9.51 2.36 -14.10
CA ILE A 110 10.97 2.29 -13.97
C ILE A 110 11.42 0.82 -14.01
N LEU A 111 10.75 -0.09 -13.28
CA LEU A 111 11.05 -1.53 -13.31
C LEU A 111 10.75 -2.18 -14.67
N ASP A 112 9.76 -1.67 -15.41
CA ASP A 112 9.39 -2.10 -16.76
C ASP A 112 10.44 -1.66 -17.79
N GLN A 113 11.02 -0.46 -17.63
CA GLN A 113 12.21 -0.03 -18.38
C GLN A 113 13.42 -0.95 -18.11
N TYR A 114 13.48 -1.58 -16.93
CA TYR A 114 14.48 -2.59 -16.56
C TYR A 114 14.00 -4.05 -16.78
N SER A 115 13.09 -4.31 -17.75
CA SER A 115 12.46 -5.60 -18.14
C SER A 115 13.32 -6.88 -18.23
N VAL A 116 14.61 -6.80 -17.93
CA VAL A 116 15.56 -7.92 -17.86
C VAL A 116 15.57 -8.63 -16.48
N LEU A 117 15.00 -8.06 -15.40
CA LEU A 117 15.35 -8.50 -14.02
C LEU A 117 14.23 -8.99 -13.09
N SER A 118 13.35 -9.88 -13.54
CA SER A 118 12.84 -10.91 -12.60
C SER A 118 12.64 -12.27 -13.25
N LEU A 119 13.61 -12.64 -14.08
CA LEU A 119 13.77 -14.00 -14.53
C LEU A 119 13.91 -14.92 -13.33
N CYS A 120 13.18 -16.04 -13.37
CA CYS A 120 13.31 -17.06 -12.35
C CYS A 120 14.77 -17.54 -12.28
N LYS A 121 15.46 -17.35 -11.15
CA LYS A 121 16.85 -17.83 -10.96
C LYS A 121 17.02 -19.33 -11.28
N LYS A 122 15.95 -20.12 -11.17
CA LYS A 122 15.95 -21.56 -11.51
C LYS A 122 15.51 -21.87 -12.94
N HIS A 123 14.59 -21.09 -13.50
CA HIS A 123 13.91 -21.42 -14.77
C HIS A 123 14.11 -20.37 -15.86
N GLY A 124 15.09 -19.47 -15.70
CA GLY A 124 15.50 -18.49 -16.71
C GLY A 124 14.36 -17.57 -17.14
N LYS A 125 14.15 -17.45 -18.47
CA LYS A 125 13.25 -16.54 -19.21
C LYS A 125 11.77 -16.53 -18.77
N SER A 126 11.39 -17.33 -17.77
CA SER A 126 10.04 -17.32 -17.21
C SER A 126 9.92 -16.29 -16.07
N PRO A 127 9.07 -15.27 -16.22
CA PRO A 127 8.87 -14.26 -15.18
C PRO A 127 8.17 -14.87 -13.96
N HIS A 128 8.44 -14.29 -12.78
CA HIS A 128 7.69 -14.58 -11.57
C HIS A 128 6.38 -13.78 -11.54
N GLU A 129 5.30 -14.39 -11.06
CA GLU A 129 4.04 -13.69 -10.89
C GLU A 129 4.04 -12.91 -9.58
N TYR A 130 3.66 -11.63 -9.65
CA TYR A 130 3.45 -10.79 -8.47
C TYR A 130 1.95 -10.76 -8.12
N ARG A 131 1.60 -11.16 -6.90
CA ARG A 131 0.22 -11.06 -6.38
C ARG A 131 0.25 -10.59 -4.93
N ASN A 132 -0.53 -9.55 -4.59
CA ASN A 132 -0.61 -8.99 -3.24
C ASN A 132 0.76 -8.72 -2.61
N SER A 133 1.66 -8.10 -3.36
CA SER A 133 3.04 -7.81 -2.94
C SER A 133 3.89 -9.04 -2.57
N LYS A 134 3.44 -10.26 -2.90
CA LYS A 134 4.17 -11.52 -2.72
C LYS A 134 4.62 -12.08 -4.07
N ILE A 135 5.86 -12.56 -4.12
CA ILE A 135 6.43 -13.21 -5.30
C ILE A 135 5.95 -14.66 -5.33
N TYR A 136 4.96 -14.93 -6.18
CA TYR A 136 4.57 -16.29 -6.53
C TYR A 136 5.50 -16.75 -7.66
N GLY A 137 6.48 -17.59 -7.31
CA GLY A 137 7.47 -18.11 -8.27
C GLY A 137 6.85 -18.61 -9.58
N CYS A 138 7.64 -18.67 -10.67
CA CYS A 138 7.14 -18.91 -12.02
C CYS A 138 6.28 -20.17 -12.17
N VAL A 139 5.61 -20.30 -13.33
CA VAL A 139 4.80 -21.47 -13.70
C VAL A 139 5.53 -22.79 -13.41
N TYR A 140 6.84 -22.86 -13.68
CA TYR A 140 7.68 -24.02 -13.39
C TYR A 140 7.95 -24.23 -11.89
N CYS A 141 8.32 -23.19 -11.15
CA CYS A 141 8.47 -23.23 -9.69
C CYS A 141 7.18 -23.64 -8.95
N ARG A 142 6.00 -23.31 -9.47
CA ARG A 142 4.71 -23.75 -8.91
C ARG A 142 4.46 -25.22 -9.20
N ARG A 143 4.74 -25.70 -10.43
CA ARG A 143 4.66 -27.12 -10.78
C ARG A 143 5.60 -27.99 -9.94
N GLU A 144 6.81 -27.50 -9.66
CA GLU A 144 7.75 -28.18 -8.75
C GLU A 144 7.27 -28.22 -7.29
N ARG A 145 6.64 -27.13 -6.81
CA ARG A 145 6.01 -27.10 -5.47
C ARG A 145 4.83 -28.06 -5.37
N GLY A 146 3.99 -28.14 -6.41
CA GLY A 146 2.86 -29.07 -6.48
C GLY A 146 3.27 -30.56 -6.47
N ARG A 147 4.52 -30.87 -6.86
CA ARG A 147 5.06 -32.24 -6.78
C ARG A 147 5.55 -32.63 -5.38
N LYS A 148 5.85 -31.67 -4.50
CA LYS A 148 6.57 -31.96 -3.25
C LYS A 148 5.71 -32.27 -2.02
N ASN A 149 4.39 -32.02 -2.03
CA ASN A 149 3.57 -32.21 -0.83
C ASN A 149 2.25 -32.96 -1.08
N SER A 150 2.33 -34.24 -1.41
CA SER A 150 1.33 -35.20 -0.91
C SER A 150 2.02 -36.51 -0.57
N LYS A 151 2.57 -36.62 0.65
CA LYS A 151 2.83 -37.95 1.21
C LYS A 151 1.47 -38.66 1.25
N LEU A 152 1.31 -39.71 0.43
CA LEU A 152 0.09 -40.52 0.47
C LEU A 152 -0.14 -40.97 1.92
N PRO A 153 -1.38 -40.86 2.44
CA PRO A 153 -1.73 -41.37 3.76
C PRO A 153 -1.21 -42.80 3.97
N ARG A 154 -0.72 -43.10 5.19
CA ARG A 154 -0.01 -44.36 5.50
C ARG A 154 -0.81 -45.62 5.11
N ASN A 155 -2.13 -45.56 5.25
CA ASN A 155 -3.09 -46.58 4.80
C ASN A 155 -3.10 -46.77 3.28
N MET A 156 -3.12 -45.69 2.48
CA MET A 156 -3.02 -45.77 1.02
C MET A 156 -1.65 -46.31 0.58
N LEU A 157 -0.58 -45.95 1.28
CA LEU A 157 0.75 -46.49 1.00
C LEU A 157 0.81 -48.00 1.26
N LYS A 158 0.25 -48.46 2.38
CA LYS A 158 0.10 -49.90 2.70
C LYS A 158 -0.73 -50.62 1.64
N ALA A 159 -1.85 -50.05 1.21
CA ALA A 159 -2.71 -50.61 0.17
C ALA A 159 -1.97 -50.72 -1.18
N LYS A 160 -1.22 -49.69 -1.57
CA LYS A 160 -0.41 -49.67 -2.79
C LYS A 160 0.69 -50.74 -2.77
N LEU A 161 1.37 -50.92 -1.63
CA LEU A 161 2.35 -51.99 -1.44
C LEU A 161 1.71 -53.38 -1.49
N LYS A 162 0.54 -53.57 -0.87
CA LYS A 162 -0.23 -54.83 -0.93
C LYS A 162 -0.63 -55.16 -2.37
N LEU A 163 -1.15 -54.19 -3.12
CA LEU A 163 -1.45 -54.33 -4.56
C LEU A 163 -0.20 -54.64 -5.38
N ARG A 164 0.94 -54.01 -5.08
CA ARG A 164 2.21 -54.27 -5.77
C ARG A 164 2.71 -55.69 -5.51
N LYS A 165 2.55 -56.21 -4.28
CA LYS A 165 2.85 -57.60 -3.92
C LYS A 165 1.88 -58.56 -4.63
N TYR A 166 0.57 -58.29 -4.59
CA TYR A 166 -0.45 -59.10 -5.27
C TYR A 166 -0.19 -59.21 -6.78
N ARG A 167 0.12 -58.11 -7.47
CA ARG A 167 0.41 -58.13 -8.92
C ARG A 167 1.60 -59.02 -9.32
N LYS A 168 2.49 -59.34 -8.37
CA LYS A 168 3.63 -60.23 -8.60
C LYS A 168 3.29 -61.71 -8.43
N THR A 169 2.18 -62.07 -7.77
CA THR A 169 1.74 -63.47 -7.65
C THR A 169 1.17 -63.98 -8.97
N GLU A 170 1.12 -65.29 -9.17
CA GLU A 170 0.58 -65.90 -10.39
C GLU A 170 -0.90 -65.56 -10.61
N LEU A 171 -1.71 -65.55 -9.54
CA LEU A 171 -3.09 -65.04 -9.54
C LEU A 171 -3.18 -63.56 -9.94
N GLY A 172 -2.26 -62.72 -9.46
CA GLY A 172 -2.19 -61.31 -9.83
C GLY A 172 -1.86 -61.09 -11.31
N LYS A 173 -0.90 -61.84 -11.85
CA LYS A 173 -0.53 -61.81 -13.27
C LYS A 173 -1.65 -62.34 -14.15
N TRP A 174 -2.30 -63.44 -13.76
CA TRP A 174 -3.42 -64.05 -14.48
C TRP A 174 -4.64 -63.13 -14.50
N SER A 175 -5.05 -62.58 -13.36
CA SER A 175 -6.14 -61.59 -13.27
C SER A 175 -5.85 -60.29 -14.04
N GLY A 176 -4.57 -59.91 -14.19
CA GLY A 176 -4.15 -58.81 -15.06
C GLY A 176 -4.32 -59.13 -16.55
N ARG A 177 -3.92 -60.32 -16.99
CA ARG A 177 -4.10 -60.81 -18.37
C ARG A 177 -5.57 -60.86 -18.77
N ILE A 178 -6.44 -61.36 -17.88
CA ILE A 178 -7.89 -61.40 -18.11
C ILE A 178 -8.48 -60.00 -18.26
N ARG A 179 -8.19 -59.09 -17.33
CA ARG A 179 -8.67 -57.69 -17.40
C ARG A 179 -8.21 -56.96 -18.65
N SER A 180 -7.02 -57.28 -19.17
CA SER A 180 -6.54 -56.72 -20.44
C SER A 180 -7.33 -57.24 -21.64
N ARG A 181 -7.69 -58.54 -21.63
CA ARG A 181 -8.51 -59.16 -22.68
C ARG A 181 -9.96 -58.68 -22.67
N LEU A 182 -10.54 -58.46 -21.48
CA LEU A 182 -11.90 -57.93 -21.31
C LEU A 182 -12.03 -56.41 -21.60
N ARG A 183 -10.90 -55.70 -21.79
CA ARG A 183 -10.86 -54.28 -22.16
C ARG A 183 -10.75 -54.04 -23.67
N LYS A 184 -10.60 -55.11 -24.45
CA LYS A 184 -10.81 -55.12 -25.91
C LYS A 184 -12.25 -55.52 -26.16
#